data_AF-A0A4Q0VB89-F1
#
_entry.id   AF-A0A4Q0VB89-F1
#
_cell.length_a   1.000
_cell.length_b   1.000
_cell.length_c   1.000
_cell.angle_alpha   90.00
_cell.angle_beta   90.00
_cell.angle_gamma   90.00
#
_symmetry.space_group_name_H-M   'P 1'
#
loop_
_entity.id
_entity.type
_entity.pdbx_description
1 polymer ?
#
loop_
_entity_poly.entity_id
_entity_poly.type
_entity_poly.pdbx_seq_one_letter_code
_entity_poly.pdbx_strand_id
1 'polypeptide(L)'
;MNNDTSNFKINKYYLEKKKEKVQNLDKKNKKYSKDIYEMKEKIKSKREEVDKLKEEYSEYKEKYDRFINIFNERGITINIINKDYDLREWDNLYFKKQGNIGVITSKDGNIVKSFDKDVTDVLEEILHDKKSSIVITRVTTNLIKAQLQIR
;
A
#
# COMPACT_ATOMS: atom_id res chain seq x y z
N MET A 1 40.41 49.83 -57.34
CA MET A 1 40.94 48.63 -56.66
C MET A 1 40.66 48.75 -55.16
N ASN A 2 39.54 48.22 -54.67
CA ASN A 2 39.18 48.21 -53.22
C ASN A 2 38.01 47.25 -52.90
N ASN A 3 37.29 46.74 -53.90
CA ASN A 3 36.17 45.80 -53.69
C ASN A 3 36.63 44.38 -53.33
N ASP A 4 37.74 43.90 -53.88
CA ASP A 4 38.18 42.51 -53.69
C ASP A 4 38.70 42.23 -52.27
N THR A 5 39.35 43.20 -51.64
CA THR A 5 39.84 43.13 -50.26
C THR A 5 38.69 43.22 -49.23
N SER A 6 37.62 43.96 -49.54
CA SER A 6 36.42 44.05 -48.71
C SER A 6 35.63 42.72 -48.75
N ASN A 7 35.38 42.19 -49.96
CA ASN A 7 34.68 40.91 -50.14
C ASN A 7 35.43 39.73 -49.50
N PHE A 8 36.76 39.70 -49.57
CA PHE A 8 37.56 38.66 -48.92
C PHE A 8 37.46 38.70 -47.39
N LYS A 9 37.50 39.89 -46.78
CA LYS A 9 37.33 40.06 -45.32
C LYS A 9 35.94 39.67 -44.85
N ILE A 10 34.91 40.04 -45.61
CA ILE A 10 33.51 39.67 -45.31
C ILE A 10 33.33 38.15 -45.39
N ASN A 11 33.86 37.50 -46.43
CA ASN A 11 33.78 36.04 -46.58
C ASN A 11 34.50 35.29 -45.44
N LYS A 12 35.69 35.77 -45.04
CA LYS A 12 36.44 35.22 -43.90
C LYS A 12 35.65 35.31 -42.59
N TYR A 13 35.03 36.46 -42.32
CA TYR A 13 34.17 36.66 -41.13
C TYR A 13 32.97 35.69 -41.11
N TYR A 14 32.29 35.52 -42.25
CA TYR A 14 31.18 34.57 -42.35
C TYR A 14 31.62 33.11 -42.15
N LEU A 15 32.79 32.74 -42.66
CA LEU A 15 33.40 31.42 -42.45
C LEU A 15 33.71 31.17 -40.97
N GLU A 16 34.29 32.15 -40.28
CA GLU A 16 34.58 32.08 -38.84
C GLU A 16 33.28 31.95 -38.03
N LYS A 17 32.25 32.76 -38.33
CA LYS A 17 30.93 32.65 -37.68
C LYS A 17 30.26 31.30 -37.89
N LYS A 18 30.36 30.72 -39.09
CA LYS A 18 29.86 29.37 -39.36
C LYS A 18 30.64 28.32 -38.57
N LYS A 19 31.97 28.43 -38.49
CA LYS A 19 32.80 27.52 -37.67
C LYS A 19 32.43 27.60 -36.19
N GLU A 20 32.25 28.79 -35.63
CA GLU A 20 31.76 28.98 -34.26
C GLU A 20 30.40 28.31 -34.05
N LYS A 21 29.47 28.49 -35.00
CA LYS A 21 28.14 27.88 -34.94
C LYS A 21 28.22 26.35 -34.96
N VAL A 22 29.06 25.77 -35.82
CA VAL A 22 29.28 24.31 -35.88
C VAL A 22 29.86 23.81 -34.56
N GLN A 23 30.89 24.45 -34.02
CA GLN A 23 31.48 24.07 -32.72
C GLN A 23 30.47 24.16 -31.56
N ASN A 24 29.60 25.18 -31.57
CA ASN A 24 28.55 25.32 -30.57
C ASN A 24 27.48 24.22 -30.71
N LEU A 25 27.13 23.84 -31.93
CA LEU A 25 26.21 22.73 -32.18
C LEU A 25 26.83 21.39 -31.74
N ASP A 26 28.12 21.16 -32.00
CA ASP A 26 28.82 19.96 -31.54
C ASP A 26 28.87 19.86 -30.02
N LYS A 27 29.13 20.99 -29.32
CA LYS A 27 29.09 21.05 -27.86
C LYS A 27 27.69 20.72 -27.32
N LYS A 28 26.64 21.27 -27.94
CA LYS A 28 25.25 20.97 -27.56
C LYS A 28 24.91 19.50 -27.81
N ASN A 29 25.33 18.94 -28.95
CA ASN A 29 25.09 17.54 -29.27
C ASN A 29 25.76 16.60 -28.25
N LYS A 30 27.02 16.88 -27.89
CA LYS A 30 27.72 16.14 -26.82
C LYS A 30 27.00 16.24 -25.47
N LYS A 31 26.50 17.43 -25.12
CA LYS A 31 25.72 17.63 -23.91
C LYS A 31 24.44 16.81 -23.93
N TYR A 32 23.64 16.88 -24.99
CA TYR A 32 22.39 16.12 -25.09
C TYR A 32 22.63 14.61 -25.06
N SER A 33 23.68 14.11 -25.71
CA SER A 33 24.05 12.70 -25.63
C SER A 33 24.39 12.27 -24.20
N LYS A 34 25.10 13.11 -23.45
CA LYS A 34 25.40 12.86 -22.03
C LYS A 34 24.12 12.89 -21.19
N ASP A 35 23.26 13.89 -21.38
CA ASP A 35 21.99 14.01 -20.65
C ASP A 35 21.09 12.78 -20.91
N ILE A 36 21.02 12.30 -22.16
CA ILE A 36 20.27 11.08 -22.52
C ILE A 36 20.85 9.85 -21.81
N TYR A 37 22.17 9.71 -21.77
CA TYR A 37 22.82 8.60 -21.07
C TYR A 37 22.49 8.62 -19.57
N GLU A 38 22.62 9.77 -18.92
CA GLU A 38 22.29 9.93 -17.50
C GLU A 38 20.81 9.64 -17.21
N MET A 39 19.89 10.06 -18.09
CA MET A 39 18.47 9.75 -17.97
C MET A 39 18.21 8.24 -18.11
N LYS A 40 18.88 7.55 -19.03
CA LYS A 40 18.74 6.10 -19.20
C LYS A 40 19.19 5.34 -17.96
N GLU A 41 20.32 5.71 -17.37
CA GLU A 41 20.82 5.10 -16.14
C GLU A 41 19.85 5.33 -14.96
N LYS A 42 19.31 6.55 -14.83
CA LYS A 42 18.27 6.85 -13.82
C LYS A 42 17.02 5.99 -14.01
N ILE A 43 16.54 5.84 -15.25
CA ILE A 43 15.38 5.01 -15.56
C ILE A 43 15.67 3.54 -15.21
N LYS A 44 16.86 3.04 -15.54
CA LYS A 44 17.26 1.67 -15.23
C LYS A 44 17.24 1.42 -13.72
N SER A 45 17.91 2.28 -12.95
CA SER A 45 17.92 2.19 -11.48
C SER A 45 16.51 2.26 -10.88
N LYS A 46 15.65 3.16 -11.39
CA LYS A 46 14.26 3.26 -10.92
C LYS A 46 13.42 2.02 -11.26
N ARG A 47 13.67 1.37 -12.39
CA ARG A 47 13.00 0.10 -12.72
C ARG A 47 13.41 -1.01 -11.76
N GLU A 48 14.69 -1.12 -11.45
CA GLU A 48 15.19 -2.10 -10.47
C GLU A 48 14.58 -1.88 -9.08
N GLU A 49 14.42 -0.62 -8.64
CA GLU A 49 13.70 -0.31 -7.39
C GLU A 49 12.22 -0.74 -7.44
N VAL A 50 11.54 -0.46 -8.56
CA VAL A 50 10.13 -0.83 -8.74
C VAL A 50 9.95 -2.34 -8.74
N ASP A 51 10.85 -3.09 -9.36
CA ASP A 51 10.75 -4.55 -9.42
C ASP A 51 10.98 -5.18 -8.04
N LYS A 52 11.91 -4.64 -7.24
CA LYS A 52 12.04 -5.04 -5.82
C LYS A 52 10.78 -4.78 -5.01
N LEU A 53 10.15 -3.61 -5.17
CA LEU A 53 8.91 -3.29 -4.47
C LEU A 53 7.75 -4.22 -4.89
N LYS A 54 7.70 -4.66 -6.15
CA LYS A 54 6.72 -5.64 -6.61
C LYS A 54 6.94 -7.01 -5.98
N GLU A 55 8.19 -7.44 -5.86
CA GLU A 55 8.55 -8.70 -5.19
C GLU A 55 8.11 -8.65 -3.72
N GLU A 56 8.50 -7.59 -2.99
CA GLU A 56 8.07 -7.37 -1.60
C GLU A 56 6.54 -7.36 -1.46
N TYR A 57 5.85 -6.62 -2.33
CA TYR A 57 4.38 -6.61 -2.34
C TYR A 57 3.78 -8.00 -2.55
N SER A 58 4.32 -8.79 -3.49
CA SER A 58 3.86 -10.15 -3.74
C SER A 58 4.03 -11.04 -2.51
N GLU A 59 5.18 -10.95 -1.82
CA GLU A 59 5.42 -11.71 -0.59
C GLU A 59 4.44 -11.32 0.53
N TYR A 60 4.22 -10.02 0.73
CA TYR A 60 3.27 -9.55 1.75
C TYR A 60 1.84 -9.95 1.41
N LYS A 61 1.46 -9.87 0.14
CA LYS A 61 0.15 -10.30 -0.33
C LYS A 61 -0.07 -11.79 -0.10
N GLU A 62 0.89 -12.64 -0.43
CA GLU A 62 0.78 -14.08 -0.15
C GLU A 62 0.65 -14.38 1.35
N LYS A 63 1.41 -13.69 2.20
CA LYS A 63 1.30 -13.86 3.66
C LYS A 63 -0.09 -13.43 4.14
N TYR A 64 -0.58 -12.29 3.67
CA TYR A 64 -1.91 -11.78 3.98
C TYR A 64 -3.00 -12.77 3.56
N ASP A 65 -2.97 -13.24 2.31
CA ASP A 65 -3.95 -14.20 1.77
C ASP A 65 -3.95 -15.50 2.57
N ARG A 66 -2.78 -15.98 3.00
CA ARG A 66 -2.66 -17.15 3.90
C ARG A 66 -3.35 -16.91 5.24
N PHE A 67 -3.17 -15.74 5.86
CA PHE A 67 -3.84 -15.42 7.12
C PHE A 67 -5.35 -15.34 6.95
N ILE A 68 -5.83 -14.69 5.88
CA ILE A 68 -7.26 -14.62 5.57
C ILE A 68 -7.85 -16.03 5.38
N ASN A 69 -7.16 -16.92 4.68
CA ASN A 69 -7.62 -18.30 4.52
C ASN A 69 -7.69 -19.04 5.87
N ILE A 70 -6.68 -18.89 6.72
CA ILE A 70 -6.69 -19.48 8.08
C ILE A 70 -7.88 -18.95 8.89
N PHE A 71 -8.17 -17.65 8.82
CA PHE A 71 -9.31 -17.05 9.53
C PHE A 71 -10.66 -17.52 8.98
N ASN A 72 -10.79 -17.65 7.66
CA ASN A 72 -12.02 -18.17 7.06
C ASN A 72 -12.24 -19.65 7.41
N GLU A 73 -11.19 -20.47 7.39
CA GLU A 73 -11.29 -21.92 7.67
C GLU A 73 -11.53 -22.23 9.15
N ARG A 74 -10.78 -21.55 10.05
CA ARG A 74 -10.77 -21.87 11.48
C ARG A 74 -11.68 -20.97 12.31
N GLY A 75 -12.04 -19.81 11.77
CA GLY A 75 -12.63 -18.73 12.54
C GLY A 75 -11.62 -18.06 13.48
N ILE A 76 -12.11 -17.11 14.27
CA ILE A 76 -11.31 -16.32 15.21
C ILE A 76 -11.83 -16.57 16.63
N THR A 77 -10.95 -17.01 17.54
CA THR A 77 -11.29 -17.12 18.96
C THR A 77 -11.13 -15.77 19.64
N ILE A 78 -12.20 -15.30 20.26
CA ILE A 78 -12.28 -14.03 20.96
C ILE A 78 -12.39 -14.30 22.45
N ASN A 79 -11.46 -13.72 23.20
CA ASN A 79 -11.43 -13.77 24.66
C ASN A 79 -12.10 -12.52 25.24
N ILE A 80 -13.10 -12.73 26.10
CA ILE A 80 -13.92 -11.70 26.72
C ILE A 80 -13.79 -11.85 28.24
N ILE A 81 -13.53 -10.76 28.96
CA ILE A 81 -13.49 -10.79 30.44
C ILE A 81 -14.93 -10.97 30.94
N ASN A 82 -15.18 -11.98 31.77
CA ASN A 82 -16.50 -12.18 32.35
C ASN A 82 -16.73 -11.16 33.49
N LYS A 83 -17.80 -10.37 33.39
CA LYS A 83 -18.21 -9.39 34.41
C LYS A 83 -19.66 -9.64 34.86
N ASP A 84 -20.08 -10.90 34.90
CA ASP A 84 -21.47 -11.32 35.16
C ASP A 84 -22.48 -10.74 34.15
N TYR A 85 -22.18 -10.90 32.86
CA TYR A 85 -23.10 -10.49 31.78
C TYR A 85 -24.32 -11.42 31.60
N ASP A 86 -24.53 -12.41 32.49
CA ASP A 86 -25.54 -13.48 32.38
C ASP A 86 -25.51 -14.21 31.02
N LEU A 87 -24.31 -14.43 30.49
CA LEU A 87 -24.09 -15.12 29.22
C LEU A 87 -23.83 -16.61 29.44
N ARG A 88 -24.40 -17.44 28.57
CA ARG A 88 -24.25 -18.90 28.61
C ARG A 88 -23.54 -19.42 27.37
N GLU A 89 -23.02 -20.64 27.48
CA GLU A 89 -22.50 -21.36 26.32
C GLU A 89 -23.58 -21.49 25.25
N TRP A 90 -23.18 -21.36 23.98
CA TRP A 90 -24.04 -21.34 22.79
C TRP A 90 -24.89 -20.08 22.58
N ASP A 91 -24.78 -19.07 23.44
CA ASP A 91 -25.39 -17.76 23.16
C ASP A 91 -24.69 -17.07 21.98
N ASN A 92 -25.49 -16.35 21.20
CA ASN A 92 -25.01 -15.56 20.07
C ASN A 92 -24.58 -14.16 20.51
N LEU A 93 -23.45 -13.72 19.97
CA LEU A 93 -22.94 -12.36 20.09
C LEU A 93 -22.90 -11.69 18.72
N TYR A 94 -22.86 -10.35 18.73
CA TYR A 94 -22.93 -9.55 17.51
C TYR A 94 -21.83 -8.50 17.48
N PHE A 95 -21.04 -8.50 16.41
CA PHE A 95 -20.09 -7.44 16.13
C PHE A 95 -20.80 -6.24 15.49
N LYS A 96 -20.49 -5.03 15.96
CA LYS A 96 -20.99 -3.76 15.42
C LYS A 96 -19.88 -2.71 15.48
N LYS A 97 -19.82 -1.83 14.49
CA LYS A 97 -18.99 -0.62 14.56
C LYS A 97 -19.75 0.50 15.27
N GLN A 98 -19.08 1.19 16.17
CA GLN A 98 -19.54 2.40 16.85
C GLN A 98 -18.49 3.49 16.67
N GLY A 99 -18.69 4.35 15.68
CA GLY A 99 -17.70 5.36 15.29
C GLY A 99 -16.42 4.71 14.76
N ASN A 100 -15.28 4.95 15.42
CA ASN A 100 -13.98 4.40 15.02
C ASN A 100 -13.61 3.10 15.74
N ILE A 101 -14.49 2.58 16.60
CA ILE A 101 -14.23 1.35 17.35
C ILE A 101 -15.26 0.27 17.03
N GLY A 102 -14.83 -0.98 17.12
CA GLY A 102 -15.65 -2.17 17.00
C GLY A 102 -16.05 -2.65 18.39
N VAL A 103 -17.29 -3.11 18.52
CA VAL A 103 -17.80 -3.68 19.76
C VAL A 103 -18.48 -5.01 19.50
N ILE A 104 -18.37 -5.91 20.47
CA ILE A 104 -19.17 -7.12 20.55
C ILE A 104 -20.27 -6.87 21.56
N THR A 105 -21.50 -7.17 21.16
CA THR A 105 -22.71 -6.96 21.94
C THR A 105 -23.43 -8.28 22.19
N SER A 106 -24.06 -8.42 23.36
CA SER A 106 -25.03 -9.48 23.63
C SER A 106 -26.33 -9.24 22.86
N LYS A 107 -27.26 -10.20 22.92
CA LYS A 107 -28.61 -10.06 22.38
C LYS A 107 -29.36 -8.86 22.98
N ASP A 108 -29.12 -8.56 24.25
CA ASP A 108 -29.74 -7.43 24.97
C ASP A 108 -29.03 -6.10 24.70
N GLY A 109 -28.00 -6.08 23.86
CA GLY A 109 -27.26 -4.89 23.47
C GLY A 109 -26.11 -4.51 24.42
N ASN A 110 -25.85 -5.30 25.47
CA ASN A 110 -24.73 -5.05 26.38
C ASN A 110 -23.40 -5.20 25.66
N ILE A 111 -22.53 -4.19 25.75
CA ILE A 111 -21.18 -4.26 25.19
C ILE A 111 -20.33 -5.14 26.09
N VAL A 112 -19.89 -6.28 25.55
CA VAL A 112 -19.07 -7.25 26.30
C VAL A 112 -17.60 -7.15 25.97
N LYS A 113 -17.26 -6.61 24.80
CA LYS A 113 -15.87 -6.34 24.38
C LYS A 113 -15.83 -5.16 23.41
N SER A 114 -14.77 -4.37 23.49
CA SER A 114 -14.41 -3.33 22.53
C SER A 114 -13.06 -3.63 21.90
N PHE A 115 -12.87 -3.11 20.69
CA PHE A 115 -11.64 -3.17 19.91
C PHE A 115 -11.20 -1.75 19.56
N ASP A 116 -9.89 -1.52 19.48
CA ASP A 116 -9.35 -0.29 18.94
C ASP A 116 -9.60 -0.19 17.43
N LYS A 117 -9.24 0.96 16.83
CA LYS A 117 -9.46 1.22 15.42
C LYS A 117 -8.75 0.22 14.52
N ASP A 118 -7.49 -0.10 14.82
CA ASP A 118 -6.67 -0.98 13.97
C ASP A 118 -7.28 -2.39 13.88
N VAL A 119 -7.69 -2.95 15.02
CA VAL A 119 -8.38 -4.25 15.04
C VAL A 119 -9.77 -4.16 14.41
N THR A 120 -10.46 -3.02 14.56
CA THR A 120 -11.78 -2.80 13.95
C THR A 120 -11.70 -2.81 12.44
N ASP A 121 -10.74 -2.08 11.87
CA ASP A 121 -10.55 -1.98 10.43
C ASP A 121 -10.23 -3.37 9.84
N VAL A 122 -9.39 -4.16 10.52
CA VAL A 122 -9.10 -5.55 10.12
C VAL A 122 -10.35 -6.45 10.20
N LEU A 123 -11.14 -6.36 11.27
CA LEU A 123 -12.36 -7.15 11.39
C LEU A 123 -13.40 -6.77 10.33
N GLU A 124 -13.55 -5.47 10.02
CA GLU A 124 -14.43 -5.04 8.94
C GLU A 124 -13.98 -5.58 7.59
N GLU A 125 -12.69 -5.52 7.28
CA GLU A 125 -12.13 -6.05 6.04
C GLU A 125 -12.37 -7.57 5.92
N ILE A 126 -12.12 -8.32 6.99
CA ILE A 126 -12.31 -9.77 7.02
C ILE A 126 -13.78 -10.15 6.83
N LEU A 127 -14.69 -9.38 7.43
CA LEU A 127 -16.13 -9.64 7.47
C LEU A 127 -16.91 -9.02 6.31
N HIS A 128 -16.28 -8.16 5.50
CA HIS A 128 -16.91 -7.46 4.39
C HIS A 128 -17.58 -8.44 3.42
N ASP A 129 -18.88 -8.22 3.16
CA ASP A 129 -19.75 -9.07 2.31
C ASP A 129 -19.81 -10.57 2.69
N LYS A 130 -19.29 -10.97 3.84
CA LYS A 130 -19.33 -12.36 4.32
C LYS A 130 -20.40 -12.56 5.38
N LYS A 131 -20.99 -13.76 5.40
CA LYS A 131 -21.90 -14.12 6.49
C LYS A 131 -21.06 -14.53 7.68
N SER A 132 -21.32 -13.93 8.83
CA SER A 132 -20.56 -14.26 10.04
C SER A 132 -21.47 -14.49 11.23
N SER A 133 -20.98 -15.28 12.18
CA SER A 133 -21.65 -15.58 13.44
C SER A 133 -20.64 -15.65 14.56
N ILE A 134 -20.92 -15.02 15.70
CA ILE A 134 -20.10 -15.12 16.91
C ILE A 134 -20.91 -15.91 17.94
N VAL A 135 -20.36 -17.04 18.39
CA VAL A 135 -21.03 -17.93 19.35
C VAL A 135 -20.13 -18.18 20.55
N ILE A 136 -20.69 -18.12 21.75
CA ILE A 136 -19.96 -18.45 22.97
C ILE A 136 -19.69 -19.94 23.02
N THR A 137 -18.42 -20.34 23.13
CA THR A 137 -18.01 -21.74 23.19
C THR A 137 -17.67 -22.20 24.59
N ARG A 138 -17.32 -21.26 25.49
CA ARG A 138 -17.02 -21.58 26.89
C ARG A 138 -17.23 -20.39 27.80
N VAL A 139 -17.82 -20.63 28.97
CA VAL A 139 -17.95 -19.62 30.04
C VAL A 139 -17.23 -20.12 31.29
N THR A 140 -16.38 -19.28 31.86
CA THR A 140 -15.77 -19.49 33.19
C THR A 140 -16.00 -18.26 34.06
N THR A 141 -15.61 -18.34 35.34
CA THR A 141 -15.75 -17.25 36.30
C THR A 141 -15.12 -15.94 35.82
N ASN A 142 -13.97 -16.01 35.13
CA ASN A 142 -13.22 -14.82 34.73
C ASN A 142 -13.21 -14.57 33.21
N LEU A 143 -13.57 -15.57 32.41
CA LEU A 143 -13.36 -15.54 30.97
C LEU A 143 -14.53 -16.18 30.21
N ILE A 144 -14.99 -15.49 29.18
CA ILE A 144 -15.87 -16.01 28.15
C ILE A 144 -15.04 -16.17 26.89
N LYS A 145 -15.08 -17.37 26.29
CA LYS A 145 -14.51 -17.64 24.97
C LYS A 145 -15.64 -17.66 23.95
N ALA A 146 -15.49 -16.89 22.88
CA ALA A 146 -16.40 -16.89 21.75
C ALA A 146 -15.65 -17.24 20.48
N GLN A 147 -16.31 -17.94 19.56
CA GLN A 147 -15.78 -18.24 18.24
C GLN A 147 -16.53 -17.41 17.21
N LEU A 148 -15.78 -16.58 16.47
CA LEU A 148 -16.25 -15.94 15.25
C LEU A 148 -16.05 -16.91 14.09
N GLN A 149 -17.14 -17.39 13.50
CA GLN A 149 -17.13 -18.14 12.25
C GLN A 149 -17.47 -17.21 11.09
N ILE A 150 -16.76 -17.38 9.98
CA ILE A 150 -16.88 -16.59 8.76
C ILE A 150 -17.23 -17.58 7.64
N ARG A 151 -18.27 -17.26 6.86
CA ARG A 151 -18.80 -18.09 5.76
C ARG A 151 -18.94 -17.30 4.48
#